data_AF-A0A0S8J908-F1
#
_entry.id   AF-A0A0S8J908-F1
#
_cell.length_a   1.000
_cell.length_b   1.000
_cell.length_c   1.000
_cell.angle_alpha   90.00
_cell.angle_beta   90.00
_cell.angle_gamma   90.00
#
_symmetry.space_group_name_H-M   'P 1'
#
loop_
_entity.id
_entity.type
_entity.pdbx_description
1 polymer ?
#
loop_
_entity_poly.entity_id
_entity_poly.type
_entity_poly.pdbx_seq_one_letter_code
_entity_poly.pdbx_strand_id
1 'polypeptide(L)' 'INLDQLEGFSPKAEVTPETLAEARLIRDPRKPIVILGRGDVEVALTVKAHRVSSGARAKIEAAGGSIEIIA' A
#
# COMPACT_ATOMS: atom_id res chain seq x y z
N ILE A 1 -1.70 4.67 -5.63
CA ILE A 1 -1.48 3.21 -5.67
C ILE A 1 -2.78 2.54 -5.30
N ASN A 2 -3.20 1.55 -6.08
CA ASN A 2 -4.45 0.81 -5.85
C ASN A 2 -4.17 -0.51 -5.13
N LEU A 3 -5.18 -1.07 -4.48
CA LEU A 3 -5.10 -2.39 -3.82
C LEU A 3 -4.86 -3.52 -4.81
N ASP A 4 -5.43 -3.41 -6.01
CA ASP A 4 -5.23 -4.36 -7.13
C ASP A 4 -3.74 -4.53 -7.52
N GLN A 5 -2.95 -3.45 -7.41
CA GLN A 5 -1.50 -3.50 -7.65
C GLN A 5 -0.72 -4.11 -6.47
N LEU A 6 -1.36 -4.18 -5.29
CA LEU A 6 -0.82 -4.76 -4.07
C LEU A 6 -1.14 -6.26 -3.96
N GLU A 7 -2.18 -6.74 -4.63
CA GLU A 7 -2.52 -8.18 -4.70
C GLU A 7 -1.41 -9.03 -5.33
N GLY A 8 -0.60 -8.45 -6.22
CA GLY A 8 0.58 -9.12 -6.78
C GLY A 8 1.76 -9.24 -5.81
N PHE A 9 1.71 -8.60 -4.64
CA PHE A 9 2.74 -8.72 -3.61
C PHE A 9 2.46 -9.89 -2.67
N SER A 10 3.53 -10.56 -2.27
CA SER A 10 3.45 -11.72 -1.38
C SER A 10 2.78 -11.36 -0.05
N PRO A 11 1.97 -12.25 0.56
CA PRO A 11 1.44 -12.03 1.90
C PRO A 11 2.59 -11.81 2.89
N LYS A 12 2.48 -10.76 3.72
CA LYS A 12 3.50 -10.19 4.63
C LYS A 12 4.61 -9.38 3.96
N ALA A 13 4.50 -9.04 2.69
CA ALA A 13 5.44 -8.11 2.08
C ALA A 13 5.33 -6.71 2.70
N GLU A 14 6.49 -6.07 2.89
CA GLU A 14 6.58 -4.68 3.31
C GLU A 14 6.57 -3.76 2.08
N VAL A 15 5.42 -3.12 1.89
CA VAL A 15 5.17 -2.16 0.82
C VAL A 15 5.58 -0.78 1.34
N THR A 16 6.88 -0.49 1.22
CA THR A 16 7.44 0.83 1.53
C THR A 16 7.53 1.69 0.27
N PRO A 17 7.71 3.03 0.40
CA PRO A 17 8.03 3.88 -0.73
C PRO A 17 9.25 3.37 -1.51
N GLU A 18 10.23 2.81 -0.80
CA GLU A 18 11.45 2.29 -1.39
C GLU A 18 11.16 1.03 -2.22
N THR A 19 10.44 0.04 -1.66
CA THR A 19 10.03 -1.16 -2.39
C THR A 19 9.16 -0.81 -3.60
N LEU A 20 8.28 0.17 -3.47
CA LEU A 20 7.45 0.67 -4.57
C LEU A 20 8.27 1.39 -5.63
N ALA A 21 9.34 2.10 -5.25
CA ALA A 21 10.24 2.77 -6.18
C ALA A 21 11.11 1.75 -6.92
N GLU A 22 11.63 0.74 -6.22
CA GLU A 22 12.38 -0.39 -6.79
C GLU A 22 11.50 -1.20 -7.76
N ALA A 23 10.25 -1.44 -7.39
CA ALA A 23 9.25 -2.06 -8.26
C ALA A 23 8.80 -1.17 -9.43
N ARG A 24 9.34 0.06 -9.55
CA ARG A 24 8.97 1.09 -10.53
C ARG A 24 7.48 1.44 -10.53
N LEU A 25 6.76 1.17 -9.44
CA LEU A 25 5.36 1.51 -9.25
C LEU A 25 5.19 3.00 -8.91
N ILE A 26 6.23 3.62 -8.35
CA ILE A 26 6.32 5.06 -8.19
C ILE A 26 7.54 5.61 -8.93
N ARG A 27 7.36 6.78 -9.55
CA ARG A 27 8.46 7.51 -10.20
C ARG A 27 9.37 8.23 -9.21
N ASP A 28 8.81 8.69 -8.08
CA ASP A 28 9.53 9.48 -7.10
C ASP A 28 9.09 9.08 -5.68
N PRO A 29 9.99 8.58 -4.82
CA PRO A 29 9.70 8.32 -3.41
C PRO A 29 9.48 9.59 -2.59
N ARG A 30 9.85 10.76 -3.14
CA ARG A 30 9.65 12.09 -2.53
C ARG A 30 8.28 12.70 -2.78
N LYS A 31 7.46 12.10 -3.65
CA LYS A 31 6.10 12.59 -3.90
C LYS A 31 5.13 12.00 -2.88
N PRO A 32 4.06 12.73 -2.52
CA PRO A 32 3.05 12.22 -1.61
C PRO A 32 2.40 10.98 -2.22
N ILE A 33 2.62 9.84 -1.58
CA ILE A 33 2.07 8.56 -2.00
C ILE A 33 0.66 8.44 -1.42
N VAL A 34 -0.33 8.34 -2.31
CA VAL A 34 -1.72 8.13 -1.94
C VAL A 34 -2.14 6.71 -2.27
N ILE A 35 -2.69 6.01 -1.28
CA ILE A 35 -3.26 4.67 -1.45
C ILE A 35 -4.77 4.78 -1.57
N LEU A 36 -5.29 4.19 -2.64
CA LEU A 36 -6.69 4.22 -3.03
C LEU A 36 -7.27 2.81 -2.92
N GLY A 37 -8.48 2.70 -2.40
CA GLY A 37 -9.14 1.43 -2.10
C GLY A 37 -9.80 0.77 -3.29
N ARG A 38 -9.20 0.88 -4.49
CA ARG A 38 -9.72 0.23 -5.71
C ARG A 38 -9.11 -1.17 -5.82
N GLY A 39 -9.96 -2.18 -5.96
CA GLY A 39 -9.59 -3.60 -5.82
C GLY A 39 -9.81 -4.09 -4.39
N ASP A 40 -9.66 -5.39 -4.18
CA ASP A 40 -9.75 -6.02 -2.87
C ASP A 40 -8.35 -6.43 -2.42
N VAL A 41 -8.13 -6.53 -1.11
CA VAL A 41 -6.86 -7.07 -0.60
C VAL A 41 -7.23 -8.05 0.47
N GLU A 42 -6.88 -9.31 0.25
CA GLU A 42 -7.14 -10.41 1.19
C GLU A 42 -5.85 -10.86 1.89
N VAL A 43 -4.73 -10.23 1.53
CA VAL A 43 -3.40 -10.52 2.05
C VAL A 43 -2.99 -9.50 3.10
N ALA A 44 -2.48 -10.00 4.23
CA ALA A 44 -1.88 -9.16 5.27
C ALA A 44 -0.60 -8.50 4.71
N LEU A 45 -0.64 -7.20 4.45
CA LEU A 45 0.50 -6.44 3.92
C LEU A 45 0.85 -5.29 4.88
N THR A 46 2.14 -4.98 4.99
CA THR A 46 2.60 -3.82 5.75
C THR A 46 2.82 -2.67 4.77
N VAL A 47 1.98 -1.65 4.85
CA VAL A 47 1.88 -0.59 3.85
C VAL A 47 2.32 0.73 4.44
N LYS A 48 3.40 1.32 3.92
CA LYS A 48 3.92 2.62 4.34
C LYS A 48 3.68 3.69 3.28
N ALA A 49 2.87 4.70 3.58
CA ALA A 49 2.52 5.76 2.63
C ALA A 49 2.18 7.10 3.29
N HIS A 50 2.16 8.19 2.52
CA HIS A 50 1.89 9.53 3.04
C HIS A 50 0.39 9.77 3.27
N ARG A 51 -0.46 9.11 2.47
CA ARG A 51 -1.91 9.22 2.60
C ARG A 51 -2.59 7.92 2.21
N VAL A 52 -3.57 7.50 2.99
CA VAL A 52 -4.39 6.32 2.71
C VAL A 52 -5.86 6.74 2.69
N SER A 53 -6.59 6.33 1.66
CA SER A 53 -8.03 6.55 1.56
C SER A 53 -8.77 5.65 2.54
N SER A 54 -9.90 6.10 3.09
CA SER A 54 -10.68 5.32 4.07
C SER A 54 -11.09 3.94 3.55
N GLY A 55 -11.40 3.82 2.25
CA GLY A 55 -11.72 2.53 1.62
C GLY A 55 -10.52 1.59 1.52
N ALA A 56 -9.31 2.13 1.32
CA ALA A 56 -8.09 1.32 1.33
C ALA A 56 -7.76 0.85 2.74
N ARG A 57 -7.86 1.77 3.71
CA ARG A 57 -7.60 1.48 5.12
C ARG A 57 -8.49 0.35 5.64
N ALA A 58 -9.80 0.44 5.40
CA ALA A 58 -10.75 -0.58 5.83
C ALA A 58 -10.42 -1.98 5.27
N LYS A 59 -10.04 -2.06 3.99
CA LYS A 59 -9.69 -3.33 3.35
C LYS A 59 -8.35 -3.89 3.85
N ILE A 60 -7.33 -3.05 4.03
CA ILE A 60 -6.03 -3.47 4.57
C ILE A 60 -6.17 -3.97 6.02
N GLU A 61 -6.94 -3.26 6.86
CA GLU A 61 -7.23 -3.71 8.22
C GLU A 61 -8.03 -5.02 8.23
N ALA A 62 -9.01 -5.19 7.32
CA ALA A 62 -9.76 -6.43 7.18
C ALA A 62 -8.90 -7.63 6.74
N ALA A 63 -7.87 -7.38 5.91
CA ALA A 63 -6.89 -8.37 5.49
C ALA A 63 -5.86 -8.72 6.58
N GLY A 64 -5.89 -8.05 7.74
CA GLY A 64 -4.89 -8.20 8.79
C GLY A 64 -3.55 -7.51 8.46
N GLY A 65 -3.56 -6.53 7.56
CA GLY A 65 -2.39 -5.72 7.21
C GLY A 65 -2.13 -4.58 8.20
N SER A 66 -0.94 -4.00 8.11
CA SER A 66 -0.52 -2.84 8.91
C SER A 66 -0.35 -1.61 8.01
N ILE A 67 -0.76 -0.43 8.50
CA ILE A 67 -0.64 0.83 7.75
C ILE A 67 0.25 1.79 8.57
N GLU A 68 1.36 2.21 7.99
CA GLU A 68 2.25 3.21 8.58
C GLU A 68 2.18 4.50 7.75
N ILE A 69 1.67 5.56 8.36
CA ILE A 69 1.61 6.86 7.70
C ILE A 69 2.94 7.58 7.93
N ILE A 70 3.73 7.71 6.87
CA ILE A 70 5.01 8.43 6.89
C ILE A 70 4.73 9.90 6.56
N ALA A 71 5.12 10.81 7.45
CA ALA A 71 4.89 12.25 7.36
C ALA A 71 5.92 12.96 6.49
#